data_AF-A0A957EIV3-F1
#
_entry.id   AF-A0A957EIV3-F1
#
_cell.length_a   1.000
_cell.length_b   1.000
_cell.length_c   1.000
_cell.angle_alpha   90.00
_cell.angle_beta   90.00
_cell.angle_gamma   90.00
#
_symmetry.space_group_name_H-M   'P 1'
#
loop_
_entity.id
_entity.type
_entity.pdbx_description
1 polymer ?
#
loop_
_entity_poly.entity_id
_entity_poly.type
_entity_poly.pdbx_seq_one_letter_code
_entity_poly.pdbx_strand_id
1 'polypeptide(L)'
;MSETEQPTNDQKKNFTRVLLEELSSQSVLIPILAVITGLIIGAFIIILTTEEVYEAWATSPWESIKVGWSAVNNAYTALFTSAIGSPTRIINALQSGDSLEIRRAFNPFLESLVASTPYIFAGLSVALGFRSGLFNVGAEGQLFMGAIFAAFVGYSVKGLPMIIHLPLALLAGALGGAIWGFIPGWLKAKTGGHEVINTIMLNYIAFRLSEWLLSGPMKRPETFNPVSPTIEESAMLPRFFENPIRFHAGFFVALGVAWLVYWFLFRTKWGFDLRTVGANPHAARYAGMNIVWVTILAMSLSGALSGLAG
;
A
#
# COMPACT_ATOMS: atom_id res chain seq x y z
N MET A 1 19.59 36.59 -47.16
CA MET A 1 20.56 35.81 -46.37
C MET A 1 19.77 34.94 -45.43
N SER A 2 19.63 33.67 -45.79
CA SER A 2 18.88 32.65 -45.07
C SER A 2 19.78 32.04 -43.99
N GLU A 3 19.46 32.25 -42.72
CA GLU A 3 20.03 31.45 -41.64
C GLU A 3 19.28 30.11 -41.58
N THR A 4 19.92 29.08 -42.10
CA THR A 4 19.55 27.68 -41.87
C THR A 4 19.86 27.31 -40.43
N GLU A 5 18.83 27.24 -39.58
CA GLU A 5 18.88 26.46 -38.34
C GLU A 5 19.20 25.01 -38.67
N GLN A 6 20.35 24.51 -38.19
CA GLN A 6 20.67 23.10 -38.22
C GLN A 6 19.73 22.35 -37.27
N PRO A 7 19.14 21.21 -37.66
CA PRO A 7 18.35 20.41 -36.75
C PRO A 7 19.29 19.81 -35.70
N THR A 8 19.10 20.16 -34.43
CA THR A 8 19.80 19.52 -33.32
C THR A 8 19.43 18.04 -33.31
N ASN A 9 20.43 17.24 -33.65
CA ASN A 9 20.42 15.79 -33.69
C ASN A 9 19.88 15.22 -32.37
N ASP A 10 18.67 14.67 -32.43
CA ASP A 10 17.99 13.98 -31.33
C ASP A 10 18.74 12.67 -31.03
N GLN A 11 19.87 12.81 -30.33
CA GLN A 11 20.70 11.67 -29.93
C GLN A 11 19.88 10.80 -28.99
N LYS A 12 19.49 9.61 -29.47
CA LYS A 12 18.93 8.51 -28.68
C LYS A 12 19.64 8.44 -27.32
N LYS A 13 19.00 8.97 -26.27
CA LYS A 13 19.54 8.90 -24.92
C LYS A 13 19.70 7.42 -24.58
N ASN A 14 20.95 7.00 -24.31
CA ASN A 14 21.25 5.64 -23.86
C ASN A 14 20.42 5.35 -22.60
N PHE A 15 19.72 4.21 -22.58
CA PHE A 15 18.88 3.78 -21.45
C PHE A 15 19.60 3.93 -20.09
N THR A 16 20.88 3.59 -20.04
CA THR A 16 21.73 3.74 -18.85
C THR A 16 21.93 5.19 -18.41
N ARG A 17 22.07 6.15 -19.33
CA ARG A 17 22.16 7.58 -18.98
C ARG A 17 20.84 8.11 -18.48
N VAL A 18 19.72 7.76 -19.11
CA VAL A 18 18.38 8.13 -18.62
C VAL A 18 18.12 7.54 -17.24
N LEU A 19 18.47 6.27 -17.04
CA LEU A 19 18.35 5.59 -15.74
C LEU A 19 19.20 6.27 -14.67
N LEU A 20 20.45 6.64 -14.99
CA LEU A 20 21.33 7.35 -14.05
C LEU A 20 20.85 8.77 -13.76
N GLU A 21 20.35 9.49 -14.77
CA GLU A 21 19.78 10.84 -14.63
C GLU A 21 18.53 10.80 -13.74
N GLU A 22 17.65 9.81 -13.95
CA GLU A 22 16.46 9.58 -13.13
C GLU A 22 16.80 9.10 -11.71
N LEU A 23 17.78 8.21 -11.54
CA LEU A 23 18.30 7.78 -10.23
C LEU A 23 18.93 8.95 -9.46
N SER A 24 19.57 9.89 -10.17
CA SER A 24 20.18 11.08 -9.59
C SER A 24 19.18 12.20 -9.30
N SER A 25 17.95 12.09 -9.80
CA SER A 25 16.88 13.05 -9.53
C SER A 25 16.49 13.03 -8.04
N GLN A 26 16.08 14.19 -7.51
CA GLN A 26 15.64 14.31 -6.11
C GLN A 26 14.48 13.34 -5.77
N SER A 27 13.66 12.98 -6.75
CA SER A 27 12.52 12.07 -6.55
C SER A 27 12.93 10.63 -6.23
N VAL A 28 14.11 10.19 -6.66
CA VAL A 28 14.59 8.81 -6.41
C VAL A 28 15.66 8.78 -5.31
N LEU A 29 16.50 9.81 -5.25
CA LEU A 29 17.55 9.92 -4.25
C LEU A 29 16.99 9.97 -2.82
N ILE A 30 15.92 10.74 -2.58
CA ILE A 30 15.34 10.88 -1.23
C ILE A 30 14.83 9.54 -0.68
N PRO A 31 14.03 8.75 -1.42
CA PRO A 31 13.66 7.39 -0.99
C PRO A 31 14.85 6.48 -0.69
N ILE A 32 15.88 6.48 -1.54
CA ILE A 32 17.07 5.64 -1.34
C ILE A 32 17.80 6.03 -0.05
N LEU A 33 18.03 7.34 0.16
CA LEU A 33 18.66 7.84 1.37
C LEU A 33 17.85 7.53 2.62
N ALA A 34 16.51 7.60 2.53
CA ALA A 34 15.62 7.22 3.64
C ALA A 34 15.77 5.73 4.00
N VAL A 35 15.84 4.85 3.00
CA VAL A 35 16.09 3.41 3.23
C VAL A 35 17.45 3.17 3.85
N ILE A 36 18.52 3.78 3.33
CA ILE A 36 19.88 3.63 3.86
C ILE A 36 19.96 4.13 5.31
N THR A 37 19.38 5.30 5.58
CA THR A 37 19.35 5.87 6.93
C THR A 37 18.56 4.98 7.88
N GLY A 38 17.43 4.43 7.44
CA GLY A 38 16.63 3.48 8.20
C GLY A 38 17.39 2.20 8.53
N LEU A 39 18.16 1.65 7.59
CA LEU A 39 19.05 0.53 7.85
C LEU A 39 20.11 0.93 8.88
N ILE A 40 20.81 2.06 8.74
CA ILE A 40 21.82 2.49 9.71
C ILE A 40 21.24 2.60 11.13
N ILE A 41 20.10 3.27 11.29
CA ILE A 41 19.42 3.39 12.58
C ILE A 41 19.01 2.00 13.11
N GLY A 42 18.49 1.13 12.24
CA GLY A 42 18.17 -0.26 12.58
C GLY A 42 19.38 -1.05 13.08
N ALA A 43 20.56 -0.84 12.48
CA ALA A 43 21.79 -1.51 12.92
C ALA A 43 22.17 -1.09 14.35
N PHE A 44 22.05 0.21 14.66
CA PHE A 44 22.25 0.70 16.02
C PHE A 44 21.25 0.07 17.00
N ILE A 45 19.98 -0.01 16.63
CA ILE A 45 18.96 -0.64 17.48
C ILE A 45 19.30 -2.12 17.71
N ILE A 46 19.67 -2.88 16.68
CA ILE A 46 20.04 -4.29 16.80
C ILE A 46 21.21 -4.45 17.77
N ILE A 47 22.27 -3.65 17.62
CA ILE A 47 23.43 -3.69 18.52
C ILE A 47 23.01 -3.39 19.97
N LEU A 48 22.06 -2.46 20.17
CA LEU A 48 21.55 -2.08 21.49
C LEU A 48 20.51 -3.06 22.06
N THR A 49 19.94 -3.98 21.30
CA THR A 49 18.92 -4.90 21.81
C THR A 49 19.37 -6.35 21.86
N THR A 50 20.51 -6.68 21.25
CA THR A 50 21.06 -8.04 21.18
C THR A 50 21.77 -8.39 22.50
N GLU A 51 21.29 -9.43 23.19
CA GLU A 51 21.82 -9.88 24.47
C GLU A 51 23.30 -10.29 24.37
N GLU A 52 23.67 -10.98 23.29
CA GLU A 52 25.04 -11.45 23.04
C GLU A 52 26.04 -10.27 22.93
N VAL A 53 25.57 -9.10 22.49
CA VAL A 53 26.42 -7.89 22.44
C VAL A 53 26.68 -7.36 23.84
N TYR A 54 25.68 -7.41 24.73
CA TYR A 54 25.85 -7.00 26.13
C TYR A 54 26.79 -7.91 26.90
N GLU A 55 26.69 -9.22 26.69
CA GLU A 55 27.61 -10.19 27.30
C GLU A 55 29.06 -9.96 26.82
N ALA A 56 29.24 -9.68 25.54
CA ALA A 56 30.55 -9.37 24.97
C ALA A 56 31.15 -8.04 25.48
N TRP A 57 30.33 -7.10 25.98
CA TRP A 57 30.81 -5.87 26.62
C TRP A 57 31.46 -6.14 27.97
N ALA A 58 31.04 -7.20 28.66
CA ALA A 58 31.63 -7.61 29.92
C ALA A 58 33.02 -8.25 29.74
N THR A 59 33.32 -8.80 28.56
CA THR A 59 34.60 -9.46 28.26
C THR A 59 35.61 -8.52 27.62
N SER A 60 35.27 -7.89 26.48
CA SER A 60 36.12 -6.90 25.83
C SER A 60 35.38 -5.99 24.82
N PRO A 61 35.75 -4.69 24.72
CA PRO A 61 35.14 -3.79 23.75
C PRO A 61 35.30 -4.23 22.28
N TRP A 62 36.41 -4.92 21.95
CA TRP A 62 36.66 -5.37 20.58
C TRP A 62 35.83 -6.59 20.20
N GLU A 63 35.58 -7.50 21.15
CA GLU A 63 34.68 -8.64 20.94
C GLU A 63 33.24 -8.16 20.77
N SER A 64 32.83 -7.15 21.54
CA SER A 64 31.50 -6.51 21.41
C SER A 64 31.25 -5.98 20.00
N ILE A 65 32.24 -5.34 19.38
CA ILE A 65 32.12 -4.82 18.01
C ILE A 65 31.96 -5.97 17.00
N LYS A 66 32.70 -7.07 17.15
CA LYS A 66 32.60 -8.23 16.26
C LYS A 66 31.25 -8.93 16.39
N VAL A 67 30.78 -9.15 17.63
CA VAL A 67 29.48 -9.75 17.90
C VAL A 67 28.37 -8.85 17.39
N GLY A 68 28.47 -7.54 17.62
CA GLY A 68 27.54 -6.54 17.09
C GLY A 68 27.48 -6.55 15.56
N TRP A 69 28.63 -6.63 14.89
CA TRP A 69 28.67 -6.74 13.43
C TRP A 69 28.02 -8.05 12.92
N SER A 70 28.30 -9.17 13.59
CA SER A 70 27.69 -10.47 13.29
C SER A 70 26.17 -10.43 13.47
N ALA A 71 25.68 -9.85 14.56
CA ALA A 71 24.25 -9.71 14.86
C ALA A 71 23.54 -8.88 13.77
N VAL A 72 24.11 -7.74 13.39
CA VAL A 72 23.58 -6.90 12.30
C VAL A 72 23.58 -7.65 10.97
N ASN A 73 24.68 -8.32 10.63
CA ASN A 73 24.78 -9.08 9.38
C ASN A 73 23.77 -10.24 9.33
N ASN A 74 23.58 -10.97 10.42
CA ASN A 74 22.61 -12.05 10.52
C ASN A 74 21.18 -11.53 10.41
N ALA A 75 20.86 -10.43 11.11
CA ALA A 75 19.54 -9.80 11.05
C ALA A 75 19.20 -9.34 9.63
N TYR A 76 20.12 -8.65 8.94
CA TYR A 76 19.88 -8.22 7.56
C TYR A 76 19.87 -9.37 6.56
N THR A 77 20.74 -10.37 6.72
CA THR A 77 20.70 -11.56 5.87
C THR A 77 19.37 -12.28 6.05
N ALA A 78 18.87 -12.42 7.28
CA ALA A 78 17.55 -12.99 7.55
C ALA A 78 16.43 -12.15 6.93
N LEU A 79 16.50 -10.81 7.02
CA LEU A 79 15.53 -9.90 6.40
C LEU A 79 15.49 -10.06 4.88
N PHE A 80 16.65 -10.02 4.21
CA PHE A 80 16.73 -10.15 2.75
C PHE A 80 16.34 -11.55 2.27
N THR A 81 16.80 -12.60 2.95
CA THR A 81 16.44 -13.98 2.58
C THR A 81 14.97 -14.30 2.84
N SER A 82 14.33 -13.66 3.81
CA SER A 82 12.89 -13.77 4.08
C SER A 82 12.05 -12.94 3.12
N ALA A 83 12.61 -11.87 2.54
CA ALA A 83 11.90 -11.03 1.58
C ALA A 83 12.05 -11.54 0.13
N ILE A 84 13.27 -11.88 -0.30
CA ILE A 84 13.58 -12.23 -1.70
C ILE A 84 13.77 -13.74 -1.89
N GLY A 85 14.12 -14.47 -0.84
CA GLY A 85 14.54 -15.86 -0.91
C GLY A 85 16.07 -16.00 -0.85
N SER A 86 16.56 -17.16 -0.44
CA SER A 86 18.00 -17.44 -0.41
C SER A 86 18.46 -18.05 -1.74
N PRO A 87 19.51 -17.51 -2.39
CA PRO A 87 20.01 -18.03 -3.66
C PRO A 87 20.39 -19.52 -3.59
N THR A 88 20.95 -19.95 -2.46
CA THR A 88 21.33 -21.35 -2.23
C THR A 88 20.12 -22.28 -2.21
N ARG A 89 19.01 -21.91 -1.55
CA ARG A 89 17.79 -22.72 -1.55
C ARG A 89 17.14 -22.77 -2.93
N ILE A 90 17.17 -21.67 -3.68
CA ILE A 90 16.63 -21.62 -5.04
C ILE A 90 17.42 -22.56 -5.97
N ILE A 91 18.76 -22.51 -5.93
CA ILE A 91 19.60 -23.40 -6.75
C ILE A 91 19.39 -24.86 -6.37
N ASN A 92 19.38 -25.18 -5.07
CA ASN A 92 19.19 -26.54 -4.59
C ASN A 92 17.80 -27.09 -4.95
N ALA A 93 16.76 -26.25 -4.89
CA ALA A 93 15.40 -26.63 -5.28
C ALA A 93 15.27 -26.84 -6.80
N LEU A 94 15.96 -26.04 -7.61
CA LEU A 94 16.00 -26.26 -9.06
C LEU A 94 16.74 -27.56 -9.43
N GLN A 95 17.78 -27.90 -8.68
CA GLN A 95 18.52 -29.15 -8.85
C GLN A 95 17.77 -30.38 -8.35
N SER A 96 16.93 -30.26 -7.32
CA SER A 96 16.15 -31.38 -6.79
C SER A 96 15.04 -31.82 -7.72
N GLY A 97 14.56 -30.95 -8.62
CA GLY A 97 13.49 -31.23 -9.57
C GLY A 97 12.10 -31.39 -8.91
N ASP A 98 11.99 -31.23 -7.60
CA ASP A 98 10.73 -31.30 -6.88
C ASP A 98 9.97 -29.97 -7.00
N SER A 99 8.79 -30.04 -7.63
CA SER A 99 7.88 -28.91 -7.78
C SER A 99 7.53 -28.21 -6.47
N LEU A 100 7.47 -28.92 -5.34
CA LEU A 100 7.13 -28.35 -4.04
C LEU A 100 8.28 -27.52 -3.46
N GLU A 101 9.50 -28.03 -3.55
CA GLU A 101 10.70 -27.32 -3.06
C GLU A 101 10.98 -26.07 -3.91
N ILE A 102 10.74 -26.13 -5.22
CA ILE A 102 10.82 -24.95 -6.10
C ILE A 102 9.82 -23.88 -5.63
N ARG A 103 8.56 -24.26 -5.40
CA ARG A 103 7.52 -23.33 -4.92
C ARG A 103 7.91 -22.70 -3.57
N ARG A 104 8.45 -23.49 -2.63
CA ARG A 104 8.93 -23.00 -1.32
C ARG A 104 10.10 -22.04 -1.44
N ALA A 105 11.02 -22.28 -2.37
CA ALA A 105 12.18 -21.44 -2.57
C ALA A 105 11.83 -20.04 -3.11
N PHE A 106 10.82 -19.95 -4.00
CA PHE A 106 10.32 -18.68 -4.55
C PHE A 106 9.24 -18.00 -3.69
N ASN A 107 8.63 -18.72 -2.75
CA ASN A 107 7.56 -18.20 -1.91
C ASN A 107 7.89 -16.89 -1.18
N PRO A 108 9.09 -16.68 -0.59
CA PRO A 108 9.44 -15.42 0.09
C PRO A 108 9.21 -14.17 -0.76
N PHE A 109 9.66 -14.21 -2.02
CA PHE A 109 9.47 -13.10 -2.97
C PHE A 109 8.00 -12.86 -3.29
N LEU A 110 7.26 -13.94 -3.58
CA LEU A 110 5.84 -13.84 -3.92
C LEU A 110 4.98 -13.39 -2.73
N GLU A 111 5.31 -13.83 -1.51
CA GLU A 111 4.67 -13.37 -0.28
C GLU A 111 4.97 -11.89 -0.02
N SER A 112 6.19 -11.42 -0.33
CA SER A 112 6.51 -9.99 -0.28
C SER A 112 5.64 -9.17 -1.25
N LEU A 113 5.34 -9.69 -2.44
CA LEU A 113 4.40 -9.04 -3.36
C LEU A 113 2.96 -9.02 -2.82
N VAL A 114 2.51 -10.12 -2.21
CA VAL A 114 1.20 -10.18 -1.53
C VAL A 114 1.14 -9.13 -0.41
N ALA A 115 2.13 -9.10 0.47
CA ALA A 115 2.22 -8.13 1.56
C ALA A 115 2.28 -6.68 1.06
N SER A 116 2.96 -6.43 -0.08
CA SER A 116 3.05 -5.09 -0.67
C SER A 116 1.72 -4.58 -1.24
N THR A 117 0.79 -5.47 -1.62
CA THR A 117 -0.46 -5.12 -2.30
C THR A 117 -1.31 -4.11 -1.52
N PRO A 118 -1.68 -4.34 -0.24
CA PRO A 118 -2.41 -3.34 0.54
C PRO A 118 -1.62 -2.05 0.77
N TYR A 119 -0.29 -2.12 0.87
CA TYR A 119 0.55 -0.93 1.00
C TYR A 119 0.58 -0.06 -0.26
N ILE A 120 0.48 -0.65 -1.45
CA ILE A 120 0.34 0.11 -2.70
C ILE A 120 -0.97 0.91 -2.67
N PHE A 121 -2.08 0.27 -2.32
CA PHE A 121 -3.39 0.94 -2.20
C PHE A 121 -3.38 2.04 -1.12
N ALA A 122 -2.83 1.75 0.06
CA ALA A 122 -2.71 2.73 1.14
C ALA A 122 -1.80 3.91 0.73
N GLY A 123 -0.68 3.64 0.07
CA GLY A 123 0.22 4.67 -0.46
C GLY A 123 -0.46 5.55 -1.50
N LEU A 124 -1.23 4.96 -2.42
CA LEU A 124 -2.03 5.70 -3.41
C LEU A 124 -3.10 6.56 -2.75
N SER A 125 -3.80 6.02 -1.74
CA SER A 125 -4.79 6.75 -0.94
C SER A 125 -4.18 8.00 -0.32
N VAL A 126 -3.05 7.85 0.36
CA VAL A 126 -2.34 8.96 1.01
C VAL A 126 -1.79 9.95 -0.02
N ALA A 127 -1.20 9.46 -1.12
CA ALA A 127 -0.69 10.32 -2.19
C ALA A 127 -1.79 11.17 -2.83
N LEU A 128 -2.99 10.62 -3.02
CA LEU A 128 -4.14 11.34 -3.56
C LEU A 128 -4.62 12.43 -2.60
N GLY A 129 -4.69 12.13 -1.29
CA GLY A 129 -5.01 13.13 -0.26
C GLY A 129 -3.99 14.27 -0.24
N PHE A 130 -2.70 13.95 -0.27
CA PHE A 130 -1.65 14.98 -0.31
C PHE A 130 -1.74 15.87 -1.56
N ARG A 131 -2.10 15.30 -2.71
CA ARG A 131 -2.29 16.10 -3.94
C ARG A 131 -3.45 17.08 -3.84
N SER A 132 -4.43 16.85 -2.96
CA SER A 132 -5.51 17.79 -2.67
C SER A 132 -5.23 18.71 -1.49
N GLY A 133 -4.02 18.68 -0.91
CA GLY A 133 -3.68 19.45 0.29
C GLY A 133 -4.32 18.92 1.57
N LEU A 134 -4.77 17.66 1.59
CA LEU A 134 -5.40 17.02 2.74
C LEU A 134 -4.50 15.91 3.30
N PHE A 135 -4.57 15.70 4.60
CA PHE A 135 -3.82 14.65 5.29
C PHE A 135 -4.79 13.56 5.79
N ASN A 136 -4.97 12.50 5.00
CA ASN A 136 -5.89 11.41 5.34
C ASN A 136 -5.21 10.35 6.24
N VAL A 137 -5.24 10.55 7.56
CA VAL A 137 -4.84 9.52 8.55
C VAL A 137 -5.90 8.43 8.70
N GLY A 138 -7.06 8.63 8.09
CA GLY A 138 -8.23 7.77 8.19
C GLY A 138 -8.16 6.51 7.34
N ALA A 139 -7.07 6.31 6.59
CA ALA A 139 -6.90 5.19 5.68
C ALA A 139 -7.09 3.84 6.38
N GLU A 140 -6.66 3.73 7.64
CA GLU A 140 -6.83 2.52 8.45
C GLU A 140 -8.32 2.21 8.70
N GLY A 141 -9.12 3.20 9.15
CA GLY A 141 -10.56 3.02 9.35
C GLY A 141 -11.30 2.77 8.04
N GLN A 142 -10.90 3.44 6.96
CA GLN A 142 -11.45 3.23 5.62
C GLN A 142 -11.15 1.82 5.09
N LEU A 143 -9.98 1.27 5.39
CA LEU A 143 -9.61 -0.12 5.10
C LEU A 143 -10.53 -1.08 5.85
N PHE A 144 -10.73 -0.90 7.17
CA PHE A 144 -11.65 -1.74 7.94
C PHE A 144 -13.07 -1.74 7.37
N MET A 145 -13.59 -0.56 7.05
CA MET A 145 -14.93 -0.44 6.45
C MET A 145 -15.01 -1.03 5.04
N GLY A 146 -13.93 -0.91 4.26
CA GLY A 146 -13.81 -1.59 2.97
C GLY A 146 -13.87 -3.11 3.11
N ALA A 147 -13.05 -3.67 4.02
CA ALA A 147 -13.02 -5.10 4.30
C ALA A 147 -14.40 -5.63 4.73
N ILE A 148 -15.12 -4.89 5.59
CA ILE A 148 -16.47 -5.25 6.03
C ILE A 148 -17.45 -5.27 4.87
N PHE A 149 -17.44 -4.26 4.00
CA PHE A 149 -18.36 -4.19 2.87
C PHE A 149 -18.05 -5.27 1.82
N ALA A 150 -16.77 -5.49 1.52
CA ALA A 150 -16.32 -6.54 0.62
C ALA A 150 -16.68 -7.93 1.15
N ALA A 151 -16.44 -8.19 2.44
CA ALA A 151 -16.82 -9.43 3.09
C ALA A 151 -18.34 -9.63 3.08
N PHE A 152 -19.12 -8.60 3.42
CA PHE A 152 -20.58 -8.65 3.41
C PHE A 152 -21.11 -9.09 2.06
N VAL A 153 -20.69 -8.45 0.97
CA VAL A 153 -21.08 -8.85 -0.38
C VAL A 153 -20.59 -10.25 -0.71
N GLY A 154 -19.32 -10.55 -0.39
CA GLY A 154 -18.67 -11.81 -0.73
C GLY A 154 -19.26 -13.06 -0.09
N TYR A 155 -19.92 -12.97 1.07
CA TYR A 155 -20.63 -14.12 1.66
C TYR A 155 -22.16 -14.06 1.48
N SER A 156 -22.76 -12.86 1.35
CA SER A 156 -24.23 -12.73 1.31
C SER A 156 -24.80 -13.01 -0.08
N VAL A 157 -24.05 -12.68 -1.14
CA VAL A 157 -24.47 -12.90 -2.52
C VAL A 157 -23.99 -14.26 -2.98
N LYS A 158 -24.92 -15.15 -3.33
CA LYS A 158 -24.62 -16.53 -3.73
C LYS A 158 -25.05 -16.82 -5.15
N GLY A 159 -24.36 -17.76 -5.80
CA GLY A 159 -24.71 -18.24 -7.14
C GLY A 159 -24.29 -17.34 -8.30
N LEU A 160 -23.54 -16.26 -8.05
CA LEU A 160 -22.96 -15.44 -9.11
C LEU A 160 -21.64 -16.05 -9.65
N PRO A 161 -21.38 -15.93 -10.96
CA PRO A 161 -20.10 -16.30 -11.53
C PRO A 161 -19.00 -15.36 -11.06
N MET A 162 -17.76 -15.86 -10.99
CA MET A 162 -16.59 -15.11 -10.50
C MET A 162 -16.39 -13.77 -11.21
N ILE A 163 -16.65 -13.72 -12.52
CA ILE A 163 -16.50 -12.52 -13.35
C ILE A 163 -17.37 -11.35 -12.85
N ILE A 164 -18.50 -11.63 -12.19
CA ILE A 164 -19.42 -10.61 -11.68
C ILE A 164 -19.23 -10.44 -10.18
N HIS A 165 -19.11 -11.55 -9.44
CA HIS A 165 -19.06 -11.52 -8.00
C HIS A 165 -17.79 -10.84 -7.47
N LEU A 166 -16.62 -11.13 -8.07
CA LEU A 166 -15.35 -10.54 -7.66
C LEU A 166 -15.31 -9.01 -7.87
N PRO A 167 -15.64 -8.45 -9.05
CA PRO A 167 -15.73 -6.99 -9.19
C PRO A 167 -16.76 -6.36 -8.28
N LEU A 168 -17.90 -7.02 -8.02
CA LEU A 168 -18.90 -6.52 -7.10
C LEU A 168 -18.37 -6.41 -5.67
N ALA A 169 -17.64 -7.42 -5.19
CA ALA A 169 -17.00 -7.39 -3.87
C ALA A 169 -15.93 -6.29 -3.78
N LEU A 170 -15.09 -6.12 -4.81
CA LEU A 170 -14.10 -5.04 -4.87
C LEU A 170 -14.74 -3.65 -4.89
N LEU A 171 -15.81 -3.47 -5.68
CA LEU A 171 -16.57 -2.22 -5.73
C LEU A 171 -17.28 -1.93 -4.40
N ALA A 172 -17.76 -2.96 -3.70
CA ALA A 172 -18.33 -2.81 -2.37
C ALA A 172 -17.28 -2.36 -1.35
N GLY A 173 -16.07 -2.95 -1.38
CA GLY A 173 -14.96 -2.51 -0.53
C GLY A 173 -14.53 -1.07 -0.83
N ALA A 174 -14.38 -0.72 -2.11
CA ALA A 174 -14.13 0.66 -2.53
C ALA A 174 -15.23 1.61 -2.04
N LEU A 175 -16.50 1.22 -2.16
CA LEU A 175 -17.63 2.03 -1.72
C LEU A 175 -17.67 2.19 -0.19
N GLY A 176 -17.40 1.13 0.57
CA GLY A 176 -17.34 1.17 2.03
C GLY A 176 -16.26 2.14 2.51
N GLY A 177 -15.06 2.06 1.94
CA GLY A 177 -13.99 3.01 2.19
C GLY A 177 -14.35 4.44 1.74
N ALA A 178 -15.01 4.61 0.59
CA ALA A 178 -15.43 5.91 0.09
C ALA A 178 -16.48 6.59 0.98
N ILE A 179 -17.47 5.83 1.44
CA ILE A 179 -18.49 6.31 2.39
C ILE A 179 -17.80 6.74 3.69
N TRP A 180 -16.84 5.97 4.18
CA TRP A 180 -16.13 6.33 5.40
C TRP A 180 -15.23 7.56 5.23
N GLY A 181 -14.59 7.71 4.06
CA GLY A 181 -13.79 8.89 3.70
C GLY A 181 -14.64 10.13 3.41
N PHE A 182 -15.88 9.96 2.97
CA PHE A 182 -16.83 11.06 2.75
C PHE A 182 -17.12 11.83 4.04
N ILE A 183 -17.30 11.13 5.17
CA ILE A 183 -17.65 11.74 6.46
C ILE A 183 -16.64 12.83 6.89
N PRO A 184 -15.32 12.54 7.04
CA PRO A 184 -14.36 13.56 7.44
C PRO A 184 -14.14 14.60 6.34
N GLY A 185 -14.26 14.24 5.06
CA GLY A 185 -14.19 15.19 3.95
C GLY A 185 -15.32 16.22 3.98
N TRP A 186 -16.54 15.77 4.27
CA TRP A 186 -17.71 16.63 4.41
C TRP A 186 -17.60 17.53 5.64
N LEU A 187 -17.19 16.97 6.79
CA LEU A 187 -16.94 17.75 8.01
C LEU A 187 -15.89 18.84 7.76
N LYS A 188 -14.73 18.49 7.18
CA LYS A 188 -13.69 19.47 6.82
C LYS A 188 -14.23 20.56 5.90
N ALA A 189 -14.95 20.17 4.86
CA ALA A 189 -15.41 21.09 3.82
C ALA A 189 -16.53 22.03 4.29
N LYS A 190 -17.38 21.61 5.24
CA LYS A 190 -18.54 22.39 5.71
C LYS A 190 -18.29 23.10 7.03
N THR A 191 -17.63 22.47 7.99
CA THR A 191 -17.44 23.02 9.34
C THR A 191 -16.04 23.57 9.56
N GLY A 192 -15.09 23.27 8.67
CA GLY A 192 -13.68 23.64 8.83
C GLY A 192 -12.93 22.78 9.85
N GLY A 193 -13.57 21.74 10.40
CA GLY A 193 -12.94 20.83 11.36
C GLY A 193 -11.67 20.18 10.82
N HIS A 194 -10.66 20.02 11.66
CA HIS A 194 -9.36 19.50 11.25
C HIS A 194 -9.47 18.04 10.80
N GLU A 195 -9.10 17.77 9.54
CA GLU A 195 -9.24 16.48 8.88
C GLU A 195 -8.45 15.38 9.59
N VAL A 196 -7.24 15.69 10.08
CA VAL A 196 -6.42 14.75 10.87
C VAL A 196 -7.15 14.28 12.13
N ILE A 197 -7.73 15.18 12.91
CA ILE A 197 -8.44 14.82 14.14
C ILE A 197 -9.67 14.00 13.80
N ASN A 198 -10.48 14.46 12.84
CA ASN A 198 -11.71 13.77 12.45
C ASN A 198 -11.44 12.36 11.94
N THR A 199 -10.39 12.19 11.12
CA THR A 199 -10.02 10.89 10.56
C THR A 199 -9.48 9.93 11.61
N ILE A 200 -8.64 10.41 12.55
CA ILE A 200 -8.16 9.58 13.66
C ILE A 200 -9.32 9.12 14.55
N MET A 201 -10.25 10.01 14.89
CA MET A 201 -11.44 9.66 15.68
C MET A 201 -12.31 8.62 14.96
N LEU A 202 -12.48 8.76 13.65
CA LEU A 202 -13.25 7.81 12.83
C LEU A 202 -12.57 6.45 12.67
N ASN A 203 -11.25 6.34 12.80
CA ASN A 203 -10.57 5.04 12.83
C ASN A 203 -11.02 4.20 14.04
N TYR A 204 -11.09 4.81 15.22
CA TYR A 204 -11.57 4.12 16.43
C TYR A 204 -13.03 3.65 16.28
N ILE A 205 -13.87 4.49 15.67
CA ILE A 205 -15.27 4.14 15.40
C ILE A 205 -15.34 2.98 14.40
N ALA A 206 -14.55 3.01 13.31
CA ALA A 206 -14.51 1.93 12.33
C ALA A 206 -14.07 0.60 12.94
N PHE A 207 -13.04 0.64 13.80
CA PHE A 207 -12.55 -0.54 14.49
C PHE A 207 -13.63 -1.16 15.38
N ARG A 208 -14.26 -0.36 16.25
CA ARG A 208 -15.33 -0.82 17.16
C ARG A 208 -16.58 -1.26 16.42
N LEU A 209 -16.92 -0.59 15.33
CA LEU A 209 -18.05 -0.97 14.48
C LEU A 209 -17.78 -2.32 13.81
N SER A 210 -16.58 -2.53 13.27
CA SER A 210 -16.17 -3.80 12.66
C SER A 210 -16.18 -4.94 13.68
N GLU A 211 -15.68 -4.70 14.89
CA GLU A 211 -15.72 -5.65 16.01
C GLU A 211 -17.16 -6.03 16.39
N TRP A 212 -18.04 -5.03 16.52
CA TRP A 212 -19.46 -5.25 16.81
C TRP A 212 -20.15 -6.04 15.70
N LEU A 213 -19.89 -5.72 14.43
CA LEU A 213 -20.46 -6.42 13.28
C LEU A 213 -20.05 -7.90 13.26
N LEU A 214 -18.75 -8.18 13.42
CA LEU A 214 -18.19 -9.54 13.41
C LEU A 214 -18.55 -10.36 14.65
N SER A 215 -18.88 -9.70 15.76
CA SER A 215 -19.35 -10.36 16.99
C SER A 215 -20.88 -10.52 17.04
N GLY A 216 -21.61 -9.78 16.21
CA GLY A 216 -23.07 -9.76 16.17
C GLY A 216 -23.62 -10.16 14.80
N PRO A 217 -24.15 -9.21 14.00
CA PRO A 217 -24.96 -9.51 12.81
C PRO A 217 -24.20 -10.20 11.67
N MET A 218 -22.89 -9.99 11.55
CA MET A 218 -22.05 -10.62 10.53
C MET A 218 -21.27 -11.81 11.08
N LYS A 219 -21.60 -12.31 12.28
CA LYS A 219 -20.89 -13.44 12.88
C LYS A 219 -21.23 -14.75 12.17
N ARG A 220 -20.22 -15.59 11.94
CA ARG A 220 -20.42 -16.96 11.47
C ARG A 220 -21.17 -17.80 12.52
N PRO A 221 -22.24 -18.51 12.13
CA PRO A 221 -22.89 -19.48 13.01
C PRO A 221 -21.89 -20.51 13.55
N GLU A 222 -22.10 -20.99 14.78
CA GLU A 222 -21.32 -22.08 15.38
C GLU A 222 -19.82 -21.79 15.59
N THR A 223 -19.40 -20.52 15.61
CA THR A 223 -18.02 -20.13 15.91
C THR A 223 -17.95 -19.24 17.14
N PHE A 224 -17.02 -19.49 18.07
CA PHE A 224 -16.80 -18.60 19.22
C PHE A 224 -16.15 -17.28 18.79
N ASN A 225 -15.18 -17.37 17.87
CA ASN A 225 -14.41 -16.24 17.36
C ASN A 225 -15.27 -15.22 16.59
N PRO A 226 -14.96 -13.91 16.69
CA PRO A 226 -15.64 -12.86 15.93
C PRO A 226 -15.15 -12.87 14.47
N VAL A 227 -15.68 -13.80 13.67
CA VAL A 227 -15.31 -13.98 12.26
C VAL A 227 -16.55 -14.00 11.39
N SER A 228 -16.43 -13.47 10.17
CA SER A 228 -17.51 -13.52 9.19
C SER A 228 -17.78 -14.94 8.70
N PRO A 229 -18.94 -15.24 8.10
CA PRO A 229 -19.10 -16.41 7.26
C PRO A 229 -17.99 -16.55 6.22
N THR A 230 -17.73 -17.78 5.78
CA THR A 230 -16.74 -18.03 4.73
C THR A 230 -17.19 -17.33 3.45
N ILE A 231 -16.29 -16.57 2.85
CA ILE A 231 -16.52 -15.87 1.58
C ILE A 231 -16.64 -16.92 0.47
N GLU A 232 -17.59 -16.71 -0.45
CA GLU A 232 -17.78 -17.60 -1.59
C GLU A 232 -16.55 -17.58 -2.50
N GLU A 233 -16.18 -18.73 -3.06
CA GLU A 233 -14.98 -18.83 -3.92
C GLU A 233 -15.06 -17.92 -5.15
N SER A 234 -16.27 -17.62 -5.64
CA SER A 234 -16.47 -16.68 -6.75
C SER A 234 -16.19 -15.21 -6.40
N ALA A 235 -16.15 -14.85 -5.11
CA ALA A 235 -15.76 -13.51 -4.64
C ALA A 235 -14.27 -13.44 -4.22
N MET A 236 -13.56 -14.56 -4.16
CA MET A 236 -12.15 -14.58 -3.77
C MET A 236 -11.25 -14.19 -4.95
N LEU A 237 -10.20 -13.42 -4.67
CA LEU A 237 -9.18 -13.13 -5.67
C LEU A 237 -8.52 -14.43 -6.15
N PRO A 238 -8.47 -14.68 -7.48
CA PRO A 238 -7.90 -15.91 -8.01
C PRO A 238 -6.40 -15.97 -7.70
N ARG A 239 -5.96 -17.13 -7.20
CA ARG A 239 -4.56 -17.44 -6.95
C ARG A 239 -3.94 -18.03 -8.21
N PHE A 240 -2.69 -17.67 -8.47
CA PHE A 240 -1.96 -18.18 -9.65
C PHE A 240 -1.25 -19.52 -9.38
N PHE A 241 -1.02 -19.82 -8.11
CA PHE A 241 -0.27 -20.99 -7.67
C PHE A 241 -1.05 -21.69 -6.55
N GLU A 242 -0.79 -22.98 -6.41
CA GLU A 242 -1.30 -23.77 -5.28
C GLU A 242 -0.47 -23.50 -4.01
N ASN A 243 -0.94 -24.04 -2.89
CA ASN A 243 -0.24 -23.93 -1.61
C ASN A 243 1.23 -24.40 -1.73
N PRO A 244 2.18 -23.71 -1.07
CA PRO A 244 2.00 -22.66 -0.06
C PRO A 244 1.90 -21.22 -0.61
N ILE A 245 1.98 -21.01 -1.92
CA ILE A 245 2.06 -19.66 -2.50
C ILE A 245 0.68 -19.00 -2.48
N ARG A 246 0.58 -17.84 -1.83
CA ARG A 246 -0.67 -17.07 -1.70
C ARG A 246 -0.85 -15.98 -2.75
N PHE A 247 0.09 -15.88 -3.69
CA PHE A 247 0.09 -14.86 -4.73
C PHE A 247 -1.18 -14.91 -5.58
N HIS A 248 -1.86 -13.76 -5.66
CA HIS A 248 -3.18 -13.62 -6.23
C HIS A 248 -3.29 -12.39 -7.13
N ALA A 249 -4.35 -12.33 -7.95
CA ALA A 249 -4.58 -11.27 -8.92
C ALA A 249 -4.65 -9.85 -8.32
N GLY A 250 -4.90 -9.71 -7.01
CA GLY A 250 -4.92 -8.41 -6.31
C GLY A 250 -3.68 -7.54 -6.53
N PHE A 251 -2.49 -8.13 -6.70
CA PHE A 251 -1.27 -7.36 -6.99
C PHE A 251 -1.38 -6.62 -8.34
N PHE A 252 -1.89 -7.30 -9.38
CA PHE A 252 -2.10 -6.69 -10.69
C PHE A 252 -3.24 -5.67 -10.67
N VAL A 253 -4.28 -5.92 -9.86
CA VAL A 253 -5.33 -4.92 -9.62
C VAL A 253 -4.74 -3.67 -8.99
N ALA A 254 -3.84 -3.79 -8.01
CA ALA A 254 -3.17 -2.64 -7.40
C ALA A 254 -2.34 -1.84 -8.41
N LEU A 255 -1.59 -2.50 -9.29
CA LEU A 255 -0.85 -1.83 -10.37
C LEU A 255 -1.78 -1.14 -11.38
N GLY A 256 -2.89 -1.80 -11.75
CA GLY A 256 -3.91 -1.20 -12.60
C GLY A 256 -4.53 0.04 -11.97
N VAL A 257 -4.83 -0.01 -10.67
CA VAL A 257 -5.35 1.13 -9.91
C VAL A 257 -4.30 2.24 -9.76
N ALA A 258 -3.02 1.92 -9.58
CA ALA A 258 -1.95 2.91 -9.58
C ALA A 258 -1.90 3.68 -10.90
N TRP A 259 -2.01 2.98 -12.03
CA TRP A 259 -2.10 3.59 -13.34
C TRP A 259 -3.38 4.43 -13.52
N LEU A 260 -4.52 3.93 -13.05
CA LEU A 260 -5.79 4.68 -13.06
C LEU A 260 -5.72 5.96 -12.24
N VAL A 261 -5.08 5.95 -11.06
CA VAL A 261 -4.88 7.13 -10.22
C VAL A 261 -3.96 8.14 -10.92
N TYR A 262 -2.86 7.68 -11.53
CA TYR A 262 -2.01 8.53 -12.35
C TYR A 262 -2.81 9.19 -13.48
N TRP A 263 -3.55 8.40 -14.25
CA TRP A 263 -4.38 8.90 -15.34
C TRP A 263 -5.43 9.87 -14.83
N PHE A 264 -6.12 9.56 -13.74
CA PHE A 264 -7.11 10.44 -13.11
C PHE A 264 -6.50 11.79 -12.73
N LEU A 265 -5.37 11.80 -12.01
CA LEU A 265 -4.75 13.03 -11.52
C LEU A 265 -4.19 13.93 -12.63
N PHE A 266 -3.62 13.34 -13.69
CA PHE A 266 -2.88 14.08 -14.71
C PHE A 266 -3.61 14.23 -16.05
N ARG A 267 -4.63 13.42 -16.33
CA ARG A 267 -5.34 13.42 -17.62
C ARG A 267 -6.82 13.79 -17.51
N THR A 268 -7.34 14.10 -16.32
CA THR A 268 -8.74 14.52 -16.15
C THR A 268 -8.90 15.92 -15.58
N LYS A 269 -10.07 16.54 -15.82
CA LYS A 269 -10.43 17.85 -15.24
C LYS A 269 -10.52 17.79 -13.72
N TRP A 270 -11.13 16.73 -13.17
CA TRP A 270 -11.22 16.51 -11.73
C TRP A 270 -9.84 16.41 -11.06
N GLY A 271 -8.89 15.73 -11.72
CA GLY A 271 -7.51 15.66 -11.25
C GLY A 271 -6.78 17.01 -11.29
N PHE A 272 -7.06 17.85 -12.29
CA PHE A 272 -6.57 19.22 -12.35
C PHE A 272 -7.13 20.09 -11.22
N ASP A 273 -8.44 20.04 -10.99
CA ASP A 273 -9.10 20.79 -9.91
C ASP A 273 -8.56 20.37 -8.53
N LEU A 274 -8.39 19.06 -8.32
CA LEU A 274 -7.84 18.50 -7.08
C LEU A 274 -6.44 19.02 -6.81
N ARG A 275 -5.54 18.98 -7.81
CA ARG A 275 -4.17 19.50 -7.67
C ARG A 275 -4.13 21.02 -7.49
N THR A 276 -5.03 21.75 -8.15
CA THR A 276 -5.08 23.22 -8.06
C THR A 276 -5.57 23.67 -6.68
N VAL A 277 -6.63 23.02 -6.17
CA VAL A 277 -7.11 23.26 -4.80
C VAL A 277 -6.03 22.91 -3.77
N GLY A 278 -5.32 21.79 -3.95
CA GLY A 278 -4.23 21.40 -3.06
C GLY A 278 -3.04 22.36 -3.07
N ALA A 279 -2.73 22.96 -4.22
CA ALA A 279 -1.65 23.94 -4.33
C ALA A 279 -2.03 25.31 -3.74
N ASN A 280 -3.23 25.81 -4.04
CA ASN A 280 -3.72 27.08 -3.49
C ASN A 280 -5.27 27.15 -3.54
N PRO A 281 -5.95 26.91 -2.41
CA PRO A 281 -7.41 26.96 -2.35
C PRO A 281 -7.99 28.34 -2.71
N HIS A 282 -7.30 29.44 -2.38
CA HIS A 282 -7.77 30.79 -2.69
C HIS A 282 -7.75 31.05 -4.20
N ALA A 283 -6.64 30.72 -4.87
CA ALA A 283 -6.53 30.84 -6.32
C ALA A 283 -7.54 29.94 -7.05
N ALA A 284 -7.73 28.70 -6.56
CA ALA A 284 -8.74 27.79 -7.09
C ALA A 284 -10.16 28.38 -7.01
N ARG A 285 -10.49 29.07 -5.91
CA ARG A 285 -11.78 29.77 -5.77
C ARG A 285 -11.97 30.88 -6.80
N TYR A 286 -10.93 31.69 -7.03
CA TYR A 286 -10.96 32.75 -8.04
C TYR A 286 -11.13 32.18 -9.46
N ALA A 287 -10.58 30.99 -9.72
CA ALA A 287 -10.76 30.27 -10.97
C ALA A 287 -12.14 29.57 -11.10
N GLY A 288 -13.05 29.74 -10.14
CA GLY A 288 -14.41 29.18 -10.17
C GLY A 288 -14.52 27.73 -9.71
N MET A 289 -13.46 27.14 -9.15
CA MET A 289 -13.50 25.75 -8.68
C MET A 289 -14.27 25.61 -7.37
N ASN A 290 -15.06 24.55 -7.24
CA ASN A 290 -15.80 24.26 -6.02
C ASN A 290 -14.94 23.50 -5.00
N ILE A 291 -14.29 24.25 -4.11
CA ILE A 291 -13.42 23.68 -3.06
C ILE A 291 -14.16 22.65 -2.21
N VAL A 292 -15.42 22.90 -1.86
CA VAL A 292 -16.19 22.01 -0.98
C VAL A 292 -16.34 20.63 -1.61
N TRP A 293 -16.75 20.58 -2.89
CA TRP A 293 -16.87 19.32 -3.61
C TRP A 293 -15.53 18.65 -3.85
N VAL A 294 -14.48 19.41 -4.17
CA VAL A 294 -13.14 18.85 -4.40
C VAL A 294 -12.59 18.21 -3.12
N THR A 295 -12.76 18.85 -1.96
CA THR A 295 -12.35 18.30 -0.65
C THR A 295 -13.08 17.00 -0.33
N ILE A 296 -14.41 16.97 -0.51
CA ILE A 296 -15.22 15.78 -0.27
C ILE A 296 -14.83 14.65 -1.21
N LEU A 297 -14.67 14.97 -2.50
CA LEU A 297 -14.29 14.00 -3.53
C LEU A 297 -12.89 13.43 -3.26
N ALA A 298 -11.92 14.27 -2.91
CA ALA A 298 -10.57 13.83 -2.60
C ALA A 298 -10.54 12.85 -1.43
N MET A 299 -11.24 13.16 -0.34
CA MET A 299 -11.31 12.25 0.82
C MET A 299 -12.10 10.97 0.52
N SER A 300 -13.16 11.06 -0.28
CA SER A 300 -13.94 9.88 -0.67
C SER A 300 -13.15 8.96 -1.61
N LEU A 301 -12.40 9.51 -2.57
CA LEU A 301 -11.53 8.73 -3.46
C LEU A 301 -10.34 8.14 -2.72
N SER A 302 -9.73 8.89 -1.80
CA SER A 302 -8.70 8.38 -0.89
C SER A 302 -9.26 7.24 -0.01
N GLY A 303 -10.48 7.39 0.49
CA GLY A 303 -11.26 6.35 1.14
C GLY A 303 -11.47 5.12 0.27
N ALA A 304 -11.87 5.30 -0.99
CA ALA A 304 -12.08 4.20 -1.93
C ALA A 304 -10.81 3.39 -2.17
N LEU A 305 -9.67 4.07 -2.33
CA LEU A 305 -8.36 3.43 -2.50
C LEU A 305 -7.95 2.63 -1.26
N SER A 306 -8.16 3.17 -0.06
CA SER A 306 -7.90 2.44 1.19
C SER A 306 -8.87 1.28 1.38
N GLY A 307 -10.13 1.44 0.98
CA GLY A 307 -11.16 0.41 1.05
C GLY A 307 -10.90 -0.76 0.10
N LEU A 308 -10.24 -0.53 -1.04
CA LEU A 308 -9.75 -1.61 -1.92
C LEU A 308 -8.60 -2.42 -1.31
N ALA A 309 -7.91 -1.87 -0.31
CA ALA A 309 -6.85 -2.58 0.41
C ALA A 309 -7.41 -3.56 1.46
N GLY A 310 -8.65 -3.36 1.91
CA GLY A 310 -9.33 -4.14 2.94
C GLY A 310 -10.13 -5.28 2.36
#